data_AF-A0A0F9B0T6-F1
#
_entry.id   AF-A0A0F9B0T6-F1
#
_cell.length_a   1.000
_cell.length_b   1.000
_cell.length_c   1.000
_cell.angle_alpha   90.00
_cell.angle_beta   90.00
_cell.angle_gamma   90.00
#
_symmetry.space_group_name_H-M   'P 1'
#
loop_
_entity.id
_entity.type
_entity.pdbx_description
1 polymer ?
#
loop_
_entity_poly.entity_id
_entity_poly.type
_entity_poly.pdbx_seq_one_letter_code
_entity_poly.pdbx_strand_id
1 'polypeptide(L)'
;MRYIVARSKEAHVIVNSFLPYELAIMKSRLGEYFPGFVEEFGDNPEQEDALVRAVRVQELFDQILPFDDDRLVPARSLLREFIGGSEYTY
;
A
#
# COMPACT_ATOMS: atom_id res chain seq x y z
N MET A 1 14.81 -9.03 0.09
CA MET A 1 15.11 -8.62 1.49
C MET A 1 16.47 -9.07 2.06
N ARG A 2 17.27 -9.90 1.37
CA ARG A 2 18.55 -10.46 1.86
C ARG A 2 19.54 -9.43 2.42
N TYR A 3 19.61 -8.24 1.82
CA TYR A 3 20.57 -7.19 2.23
C TYR A 3 19.97 -6.15 3.18
N ILE A 4 18.65 -5.99 3.21
CA ILE A 4 17.96 -4.98 4.03
C ILE A 4 17.73 -5.53 5.44
N VAL A 5 17.11 -6.70 5.58
CA VAL A 5 16.76 -7.27 6.88
C VAL A 5 18.00 -7.74 7.64
N ALA A 6 18.93 -8.42 6.96
CA ALA A 6 20.12 -8.97 7.60
C ALA A 6 21.04 -7.89 8.20
N ARG A 7 21.16 -6.74 7.52
CA ARG A 7 22.00 -5.61 7.93
C ARG A 7 21.31 -4.61 8.85
N SER A 8 20.01 -4.78 9.11
CA SER A 8 19.24 -3.85 9.95
C SER A 8 19.81 -3.72 11.37
N LYS A 9 20.46 -4.77 11.88
CA LYS A 9 21.17 -4.76 13.19
C LYS A 9 22.45 -3.93 13.20
N GLU A 10 23.06 -3.70 12.05
CA GLU A 10 24.30 -2.92 11.89
C GLU A 10 24.01 -1.45 11.57
N ALA A 11 22.74 -1.08 11.37
CA ALA A 11 22.35 0.27 11.05
C ALA A 11 22.60 1.20 12.25
N HIS A 12 23.29 2.32 12.01
CA HIS A 12 23.47 3.36 13.03
C HIS A 12 22.14 4.04 13.40
N VAL A 13 21.22 4.14 12.44
CA VAL A 13 19.90 4.75 12.61
C VAL A 13 18.87 3.97 11.80
N ILE A 14 17.69 3.74 12.41
CA ILE A 14 16.51 3.22 11.73
C ILE A 14 15.42 4.28 11.84
N VAL A 15 14.92 4.76 10.70
CA VAL A 15 13.80 5.69 10.64
C VAL A 15 12.55 4.91 10.24
N ASN A 16 11.52 4.95 11.07
CA ASN A 16 10.23 4.36 10.75
C ASN A 16 9.32 5.43 10.16
N SER A 17 9.07 5.35 8.86
CA SER A 17 8.16 6.25 8.13
C SER A 17 6.72 5.73 8.06
N PHE A 18 6.36 4.77 8.92
CA PHE A 18 5.02 4.20 8.95
C PHE A 18 3.95 5.26 9.21
N LEU A 19 2.89 5.20 8.41
CA LEU A 19 1.72 6.08 8.51
C LEU A 19 0.50 5.23 8.91
N PRO A 20 -0.03 5.36 10.14
CA PRO A 20 -1.12 4.51 10.64
C PRO A 20 -2.39 4.52 9.78
N TYR A 21 -2.65 5.61 9.04
CA TYR A 21 -3.82 5.78 8.18
C TYR A 21 -3.58 5.32 6.73
N GLU A 22 -2.37 4.91 6.36
CA GLU A 22 -2.02 4.58 4.98
C GLU A 22 -2.91 3.48 4.39
N LEU A 23 -3.12 2.39 5.13
CA LEU A 23 -3.93 1.28 4.63
C LEU A 23 -5.40 1.65 4.40
N ALA A 24 -5.97 2.53 5.22
CA ALA A 24 -7.36 2.98 5.06
C ALA A 24 -7.53 3.86 3.80
N ILE A 25 -6.55 4.73 3.52
CA ILE A 25 -6.49 5.53 2.30
C ILE A 25 -6.28 4.63 1.07
N MET A 26 -5.37 3.65 1.17
CA MET A 26 -5.11 2.70 0.09
C MET A 26 -6.31 1.80 -0.20
N LYS A 27 -7.06 1.36 0.83
CA LYS A 27 -8.33 0.64 0.63
C LYS A 27 -9.31 1.47 -0.19
N SER A 28 -9.50 2.75 0.16
CA SER A 28 -10.41 3.64 -0.58
C SER A 28 -9.98 3.80 -2.05
N ARG A 29 -8.67 3.98 -2.29
CA ARG A 29 -8.14 4.25 -3.64
C ARG A 29 -7.93 3.03 -4.53
N LEU A 30 -7.64 1.88 -3.94
CA LEU A 30 -7.20 0.69 -4.69
C LEU A 30 -8.16 -0.50 -4.52
N GLY A 31 -8.99 -0.50 -3.48
CA GLY A 31 -9.77 -1.68 -3.09
C GLY A 31 -10.73 -2.16 -4.17
N GLU A 32 -11.30 -1.25 -4.97
CA GLU A 32 -12.24 -1.60 -6.04
C GLU A 32 -11.61 -2.36 -7.21
N TYR A 33 -10.29 -2.26 -7.42
CA TYR A 33 -9.62 -2.91 -8.54
C TYR A 33 -9.26 -4.38 -8.25
N PHE A 34 -9.11 -4.75 -6.97
CA PHE A 34 -8.65 -6.08 -6.58
C PHE A 34 -9.56 -7.23 -7.05
N PRO A 35 -10.90 -7.13 -6.98
CA PRO A 35 -11.77 -8.16 -7.55
C PRO A 35 -11.48 -8.43 -9.03
N GLY A 36 -11.27 -7.37 -9.83
CA GLY A 36 -10.92 -7.49 -11.24
C GLY A 36 -9.55 -8.15 -11.46
N PHE A 37 -8.56 -7.85 -10.62
CA PHE A 37 -7.26 -8.52 -10.67
C PHE A 37 -7.34 -10.01 -10.33
N VAL A 38 -8.16 -10.38 -9.35
CA VAL A 38 -8.36 -11.79 -8.99
C VAL A 38 -9.00 -12.56 -10.12
N GLU A 39 -9.98 -11.98 -10.81
CA GLU A 39 -10.58 -12.56 -12.02
C GLU A 39 -9.55 -12.69 -13.14
N GLU A 40 -8.84 -11.60 -13.48
CA GLU A 40 -7.86 -11.58 -14.57
C GLU A 40 -6.74 -12.62 -14.40
N PHE A 41 -6.19 -12.74 -13.18
CA PHE A 41 -5.08 -13.66 -12.92
C PHE A 41 -5.53 -15.12 -12.74
N GLY A 42 -6.81 -15.35 -12.47
CA GLY A 42 -7.38 -16.70 -12.28
C GLY A 42 -7.27 -17.59 -13.52
N ASP A 43 -7.31 -16.99 -14.71
CA ASP A 43 -7.31 -17.71 -15.98
C ASP A 43 -5.90 -17.96 -16.55
N ASN A 44 -4.85 -17.45 -15.90
CA ASN A 44 -3.47 -17.54 -16.39
C ASN A 44 -2.54 -18.24 -15.39
N PRO A 45 -2.13 -19.50 -15.66
CA PRO A 45 -1.18 -20.25 -14.83
C PRO A 45 0.17 -19.55 -14.62
N GLU A 46 0.61 -18.69 -15.55
CA GLU A 46 1.87 -17.93 -15.42
C GLU A 46 1.76 -16.78 -14.40
N GLN A 47 0.54 -16.46 -13.95
CA GLN A 47 0.23 -15.37 -13.02
C GLN A 47 -0.14 -15.85 -11.62
N GLU A 48 0.15 -17.11 -11.26
CA GLU A 48 -0.19 -17.67 -9.95
C GLU A 48 0.34 -16.83 -8.76
N ASP A 49 1.58 -16.32 -8.80
CA ASP A 49 2.11 -15.44 -7.73
C ASP A 49 1.34 -14.10 -7.66
N ALA A 50 0.91 -13.57 -8.81
CA ALA A 50 0.11 -12.35 -8.84
C ALA A 50 -1.29 -12.58 -8.26
N LEU A 51 -1.92 -13.70 -8.62
CA LEU A 51 -3.22 -14.12 -8.07
C LEU A 51 -3.17 -14.26 -6.54
N VAL A 52 -2.18 -15.01 -6.02
CA VAL A 52 -2.01 -15.20 -4.57
C VAL A 52 -1.85 -13.85 -3.84
N ARG A 53 -1.12 -12.91 -4.44
CA ARG A 53 -0.96 -11.56 -3.85
C ARG A 53 -2.23 -10.73 -3.93
N ALA A 54 -2.94 -10.78 -5.05
CA ALA A 54 -4.20 -10.06 -5.25
C ALA A 54 -5.23 -10.50 -4.22
N VAL A 55 -5.44 -11.83 -4.09
CA VAL A 55 -6.35 -12.41 -3.09
C VAL A 55 -5.96 -11.96 -1.68
N ARG A 56 -4.68 -12.08 -1.29
CA ARG A 56 -4.23 -11.70 0.04
C ARG A 56 -4.46 -10.22 0.35
N VAL A 57 -4.21 -9.34 -0.61
CA VAL A 57 -4.45 -7.90 -0.41
C VAL A 57 -5.93 -7.61 -0.35
N GLN A 58 -6.75 -8.24 -1.19
CA GLN A 58 -8.21 -8.12 -1.15
C GLN A 58 -8.76 -8.52 0.23
N GLU A 59 -8.37 -9.69 0.75
CA GLU A 59 -8.78 -10.18 2.07
C GLU A 59 -8.38 -9.24 3.22
N LEU A 60 -7.18 -8.64 3.14
CA LEU A 60 -6.74 -7.63 4.10
C LEU A 60 -7.61 -6.38 4.01
N PHE A 61 -7.84 -5.91 2.79
CA PHE A 61 -8.62 -4.73 2.48
C PHE A 61 -10.07 -4.86 2.94
N ASP A 62 -10.67 -6.03 2.86
CA ASP A 62 -12.04 -6.27 3.32
C ASP A 62 -12.21 -6.19 4.85
N GLN A 63 -11.11 -6.22 5.59
CA GLN A 63 -11.08 -6.04 7.05
C GLN A 63 -10.84 -4.58 7.48
N ILE A 64 -10.60 -3.67 6.53
CA ILE A 64 -10.20 -2.29 6.80
C ILE A 64 -11.34 -1.34 6.43
N LEU A 65 -11.68 -0.45 7.36
CA LEU A 65 -12.62 0.64 7.08
C LEU A 65 -11.94 1.67 6.14
N PRO A 66 -12.54 1.99 4.99
CA PRO A 66 -11.97 2.95 4.05
C PRO A 66 -12.08 4.38 4.58
N PHE A 67 -11.07 5.20 4.27
CA PHE A 67 -11.11 6.65 4.48
C PHE A 67 -11.18 7.35 3.12
N ASP A 68 -12.36 7.84 2.76
CA ASP A 68 -12.63 8.40 1.43
C ASP A 68 -12.29 9.89 1.30
N ASP A 69 -12.07 10.58 2.42
CA ASP A 69 -11.73 12.00 2.43
C ASP A 69 -10.21 12.20 2.50
N ASP A 70 -9.59 12.43 1.35
CA ASP A 70 -8.16 12.71 1.26
C ASP A 70 -7.73 13.95 2.05
N ARG A 71 -8.63 14.89 2.37
CA ARG A 71 -8.29 16.10 3.16
C ARG A 71 -7.83 15.75 4.58
N LEU A 72 -8.13 14.54 5.04
CA LEU A 72 -7.64 14.01 6.32
C LEU A 72 -6.14 13.69 6.28
N VAL A 73 -5.55 13.52 5.10
CA VAL A 73 -4.11 13.32 4.95
C VAL A 73 -3.39 14.68 5.04
N PRO A 74 -2.47 14.90 6.00
CA PRO A 74 -1.74 16.15 6.12
C PRO A 74 -1.01 16.54 4.82
N ALA A 75 -1.00 17.82 4.46
CA ALA A 75 -0.32 18.30 3.24
C ALA A 75 1.21 18.04 3.24
N ARG A 76 1.80 17.87 4.43
CA ARG A 76 3.21 17.53 4.63
C ARG A 76 3.48 16.03 4.77
N SER A 77 2.45 15.19 4.65
CA SER A 77 2.59 13.74 4.73
C SER A 77 3.36 13.22 3.53
N LEU A 78 4.27 12.27 3.76
CA LEU A 78 4.98 11.56 2.68
C LEU A 78 4.02 10.91 1.68
N LEU A 79 2.82 10.52 2.13
CA LEU A 79 1.81 9.90 1.27
C LEU A 79 1.38 10.82 0.12
N ARG A 80 1.46 12.14 0.32
CA ARG A 80 1.08 13.17 -0.66
C ARG A 80 1.94 13.16 -1.92
N GLU A 81 3.13 12.57 -1.87
CA GLU A 81 3.97 12.34 -3.05
C GLU A 81 3.35 11.33 -4.03
N PHE A 82 2.50 10.42 -3.52
CA PHE A 82 1.84 9.38 -4.33
C PHE A 82 0.40 9.75 -4.70
N ILE A 83 -0.33 10.37 -3.76
CA ILE A 83 -1.76 10.67 -3.94
C ILE A 83 -2.02 12.13 -4.35
N GLY A 84 -0.97 12.96 -4.46
CA GLY A 84 -1.05 14.38 -4.76
C GLY A 84 -1.45 15.26 -3.55
N GLY A 85 -1.27 16.57 -3.70
CA GLY A 85 -1.59 17.57 -2.66
C GLY A 85 -0.45 17.83 -1.66
N SER A 86 0.79 17.60 -2.06
CA SER A 86 1.98 17.89 -1.26
C SER A 86 2.19 19.41 -1.15
N GLU A 87 2.58 19.88 0.04
CA GLU A 87 2.99 21.28 0.26
C GLU A 87 4.44 21.52 -0.22
N TYR A 88 5.23 20.47 -0.45
CA TYR A 88 6.62 20.61 -0.84
C TYR A 88 6.76 21.08 -2.29
N THR A 89 7.52 22.16 -2.48
CA THR A 89 7.99 22.62 -3.81
C THR A 89 9.44 22.19 -4.02
N TYR A 90 9.70 21.59 -5.18
CA TYR A 90 11.02 21.16 -5.66
C TYR A 90 11.52 22.02 -6.81
#